data_AF-A0A4Q5SC93-F1
#
_entry.id   AF-A0A4Q5SC93-F1
#
_cell.length_a   1.000
_cell.length_b   1.000
_cell.length_c   1.000
_cell.angle_alpha   90.00
_cell.angle_beta   90.00
_cell.angle_gamma   90.00
#
_symmetry.space_group_name_H-M   'P 1'
#
loop_
_entity.id
_entity.type
_entity.pdbx_description
1 polymer ?
#
loop_
_entity_poly.entity_id
_entity_poly.type
_entity_poly.pdbx_seq_one_letter_code
_entity_poly.pdbx_strand_id
1 'polypeptide(L)' 'ETGMGLGLSICRTIVEAHGGRVRALDRPGGGTDFRFTLLRPGPSDDG' A
#
# COMPACT_ATOMS: atom_id res chain seq x y z
N GLU A 1 9.90 -18.38 -14.31
CA GLU A 1 10.41 -17.00 -14.32
C GLU A 1 10.01 -16.32 -13.02
N THR A 2 10.96 -16.03 -12.14
CA THR A 2 10.71 -15.28 -10.91
C THR A 2 10.41 -13.84 -11.33
N GLY A 3 9.12 -13.48 -11.46
CA GLY A 3 8.75 -12.08 -11.66
C GLY A 3 9.48 -11.27 -10.60
N MET A 4 10.23 -10.23 -11.02
CA MET A 4 11.29 -9.56 -10.23
C MET A 4 10.81 -8.82 -8.96
N GLY A 5 9.65 -9.17 -8.40
CA GLY A 5 9.04 -8.47 -7.27
C GLY A 5 8.41 -7.14 -7.64
N LEU A 6 8.16 -6.89 -8.94
CA LEU A 6 7.67 -5.60 -9.43
C LEU A 6 6.27 -5.24 -8.95
N GLY A 7 5.40 -6.22 -8.72
CA GLY A 7 4.01 -5.94 -8.32
C GLY A 7 3.94 -5.12 -7.03
N LEU A 8 4.71 -5.51 -6.01
CA LEU A 8 4.69 -4.81 -4.72
C LEU A 8 5.42 -3.46 -4.78
N SER A 9 6.47 -3.33 -5.60
CA SER A 9 7.15 -2.04 -5.76
C SER A 9 6.25 -1.02 -6.48
N ILE A 10 5.49 -1.44 -7.49
CA ILE A 10 4.50 -0.59 -8.17
C ILE A 10 3.41 -0.16 -7.18
N CYS A 11 2.82 -1.11 -6.42
CA CYS A 11 1.82 -0.79 -5.41
C CYS A 11 2.37 0.19 -4.37
N ARG A 12 3.61 0.00 -3.92
CA ARG A 12 4.28 0.91 -2.97
C ARG A 12 4.42 2.32 -3.53
N THR A 13 4.91 2.47 -4.75
CA THR A 13 5.05 3.78 -5.41
C THR A 13 3.70 4.49 -5.51
N ILE A 14 2.64 3.78 -5.93
CA ILE A 14 1.29 4.36 -6.02
C ILE A 14 0.80 4.81 -4.64
N VAL A 15 0.90 3.96 -3.62
CA VAL A 15 0.43 4.29 -2.27
C VAL A 15 1.19 5.47 -1.68
N GLU A 16 2.52 5.50 -1.82
CA GLU A 16 3.37 6.60 -1.33
C GLU A 16 3.06 7.92 -2.07
N ALA A 17 2.80 7.87 -3.38
CA ALA A 17 2.39 9.04 -4.16
C ALA A 17 1.05 9.65 -3.68
N HIS A 18 0.17 8.87 -3.08
CA HIS A 18 -1.09 9.32 -2.49
C HIS A 18 -0.94 9.68 -0.99
N GLY A 19 0.29 9.87 -0.50
CA GLY A 19 0.57 10.16 0.91
C GLY A 19 0.31 8.98 1.85
N GLY A 20 0.11 7.80 1.29
CA GLY A 20 -0.15 6.57 2.00
C GLY A 20 1.09 5.85 2.49
N ARG A 21 0.91 4.66 3.05
CA ARG A 21 2.01 3.78 3.48
C ARG A 21 1.67 2.32 3.27
N VAL A 22 2.67 1.50 2.93
CA VAL A 22 2.56 0.03 2.85
C VAL A 22 3.38 -0.63 3.96
N ARG A 23 2.90 -1.73 4.53
CA ARG A 23 3.59 -2.57 5.52
C ARG A 23 3.37 -4.04 5.21
N ALA A 24 4.41 -4.86 5.42
CA ALA A 24 4.31 -6.31 5.49
C ALA A 24 4.34 -6.71 6.97
N LEU A 25 3.43 -7.58 7.38
CA LEU A 25 3.31 -8.07 8.74
C LEU A 25 3.30 -9.60 8.71
N ASP A 26 3.89 -10.21 9.73
CA ASP A 26 3.78 -11.65 9.92
C ASP A 26 2.35 -11.99 10.36
N ARG A 27 1.76 -13.02 9.74
CA ARG A 27 0.41 -13.48 10.10
C ARG A 27 0.51 -14.65 11.07
N PRO A 28 -0.24 -14.65 12.20
CA PRO A 28 -0.35 -15.83 13.05
C PRO A 28 -0.96 -16.97 12.23
N GLY A 29 -0.25 -18.10 12.14
CA GLY A 29 -0.60 -19.23 11.26
C GLY A 29 0.24 -19.33 9.97
N GLY A 30 1.19 -18.41 9.76
CA GLY A 30 2.09 -18.41 8.62
C GLY A 30 1.64 -17.50 7.48
N GLY A 31 2.58 -17.21 6.58
CA GLY A 31 2.40 -16.26 5.49
C GLY A 31 2.58 -14.80 5.91
N THR A 32 2.23 -13.89 5.01
CA THR A 32 2.44 -12.44 5.17
C THR A 32 1.14 -11.68 4.93
N ASP A 33 0.82 -10.75 5.82
CA ASP A 33 -0.28 -9.79 5.69
C ASP A 33 0.26 -8.45 5.18
N PHE A 34 -0.12 -8.05 3.97
CA PHE A 34 0.25 -6.75 3.40
C PHE A 34 -0.87 -5.75 3.63
N ARG A 35 -0.57 -4.69 4.38
CA ARG A 35 -1.52 -3.62 4.68
C ARG A 35 -1.05 -2.31 4.07
N PHE A 36 -2.00 -1.54 3.54
CA PHE A 36 -1.75 -0.17 3.13
C PHE A 36 -2.82 0.78 3.66
N THR A 37 -2.45 2.04 3.79
CA THR A 37 -3.35 3.13 4.17
C THR A 37 -3.21 4.25 3.16
N LEU A 38 -4.31 4.92 2.84
CA LEU A 38 -4.33 6.14 2.04
C LEU A 38 -4.87 7.28 2.91
N LEU A 39 -4.40 8.49 2.68
CA LEU A 39 -5.00 9.66 3.31
C LEU A 39 -6.39 9.87 2.73
N ARG A 40 -7.40 9.97 3.59
CA ARG A 40 -8.71 10.38 3.15
C ARG A 40 -8.61 11.85 2.72
N PRO A 41 -9.06 12.22 1.51
CA PRO A 41 -9.13 13.62 1.15
C PRO A 41 -9.97 14.37 2.20
N GLY A 42 -9.59 15.62 2.48
CA GLY A 42 -10.42 16.50 3.29
C GLY A 42 -11.81 16.67 2.65
N PRO A 43 -12.80 17.21 3.38
CA PRO A 43 -14.05 17.62 2.74
C PRO A 43 -13.70 18.52 1.56
N SER A 44 -14.10 18.14 0.34
CA SER A 44 -13.97 19.00 -0.83
C SER A 44 -14.85 20.21 -0.58
N ASP A 45 -14.24 21.40 -0.49
CA ASP A 45 -14.97 22.67 -0.50
C ASP A 45 -15.40 22.90 -1.96
N ASP A 46 -16.60 22.43 -2.29
CA ASP A 46 -17.26 22.69 -3.57
C ASP A 46 -17.98 24.04 -3.42
N GLY A 47 -17.21 25.12 -3.60
CA GLY A 47 -17.67 26.51 -3.59
C GLY A 47 -17.89 27.07 -5.00
#